data_AF-A0ABC9KE02-F1
#
_entry.id   AF-A0ABC9KE02-F1
#
_cell.length_a   1.000
_cell.length_b   1.000
_cell.length_c   1.000
_cell.angle_alpha   90.00
_cell.angle_beta   90.00
_cell.angle_gamma   90.00
#
_symmetry.space_group_name_H-M   'P 1'
#
loop_
_entity.id
_entity.type
_entity.pdbx_description
1 polymer ?
#
loop_
_entity_poly.entity_id
_entity_poly.type
_entity_poly.pdbx_seq_one_letter_code
_entity_poly.pdbx_strand_id
1 'polypeptide(L)'
;MIGISLIPDLYNIIFLSSMWDPYGQLSDLPVAVVNNDKEASYNGNTMAIGKDMVSNLKENKTLDFHFVDEEEGKKGLEDGDYYMVVTLPSDLSKKTTTLSNIQSTAAYQSLTSEQQTGISDSVSQNSTDSIQSAQSIVALVQGLQGSLENLQNQSSNLSTLKNQANQVLPITSTSLIGLSSGLTEIQGAVTSKLVPASQLIASGVNAYTTGVDKVSQGASQLSEKNATLTQKSSRLTAGVDKLQSGSGQLADKSSQLLSGASSLENGANKLADGSGKLAEGGTKLTSGLEDLQTGLASLGQGLGNASDQLKSVSTESKNAEILSNPLNLSKSRQ
;
A
#
# COMPACT_ATOMS: atom_id res chain seq x y z
N MET A 1 -63.25 64.36 68.28
CA MET A 1 -61.83 64.06 68.58
C MET A 1 -61.65 62.55 68.84
N ILE A 2 -61.98 61.70 67.86
CA ILE A 2 -61.76 60.23 67.95
C ILE A 2 -60.85 59.73 66.81
N GLY A 3 -60.62 60.52 65.75
CA GLY A 3 -59.86 60.10 64.57
C GLY A 3 -58.32 60.16 64.67
N ILE A 4 -57.72 60.89 65.62
CA ILE A 4 -56.26 61.08 65.68
C ILE A 4 -55.56 60.06 66.63
N SER A 5 -56.31 59.41 67.53
CA SER A 5 -55.73 58.41 68.45
C SER A 5 -55.53 57.02 67.82
N LEU A 6 -56.14 56.74 66.66
CA LEU A 6 -56.05 55.44 65.99
C LEU A 6 -54.84 55.30 65.07
N ILE A 7 -54.13 56.39 64.76
CA ILE A 7 -53.00 56.39 63.82
C ILE A 7 -51.76 55.67 64.39
N PRO A 8 -51.35 55.87 65.66
CA PRO A 8 -50.22 55.15 66.24
C PRO A 8 -50.49 53.65 66.43
N ASP A 9 -51.73 53.28 66.77
CA ASP A 9 -52.14 51.88 66.94
C ASP A 9 -52.21 51.15 65.59
N LEU A 10 -52.67 51.83 64.53
CA LEU A 10 -52.66 51.29 63.17
C LEU A 10 -51.22 51.09 62.65
N TYR A 11 -50.31 52.02 62.97
CA TYR A 11 -48.89 51.89 62.62
C TYR A 11 -48.22 50.73 63.38
N ASN A 12 -48.52 50.56 64.68
CA ASN A 12 -48.04 49.44 65.47
C ASN A 12 -48.61 48.09 65.01
N ILE A 13 -49.88 48.01 64.62
CA ILE A 13 -50.51 46.77 64.11
C ILE A 13 -49.91 46.37 62.75
N ILE A 14 -49.69 47.33 61.83
CA ILE A 14 -49.06 47.08 60.53
C ILE A 14 -47.57 46.70 60.69
N PHE A 15 -46.84 47.41 61.56
CA PHE A 15 -45.43 47.14 61.83
C PHE A 15 -45.22 45.80 62.55
N LEU A 16 -46.09 45.43 63.50
CA LEU A 16 -46.03 44.14 64.19
C LEU A 16 -46.51 42.98 63.30
N SER A 17 -47.50 43.17 62.43
CA SER A 17 -47.88 42.15 61.43
C SER A 17 -46.75 41.85 60.44
N SER A 18 -45.90 42.83 60.14
CA SER A 18 -44.72 42.67 59.29
C SER A 18 -43.54 41.98 59.99
N MET A 19 -43.57 41.84 61.32
CA MET A 19 -42.49 41.27 62.14
C MET A 19 -42.84 39.88 62.71
N TRP A 20 -44.11 39.46 62.65
CA TRP A 20 -44.56 38.17 63.18
C TRP A 20 -44.36 37.00 62.20
N ASP A 21 -44.10 37.30 60.93
CA ASP A 21 -43.79 36.30 59.91
C ASP A 21 -42.78 36.81 58.85
N PRO A 22 -41.51 37.04 59.22
CA PRO A 22 -40.51 37.56 58.28
C PRO A 22 -40.05 36.52 57.24
N TYR A 23 -40.74 35.37 57.13
CA TYR A 23 -40.30 34.18 56.41
C TYR A 23 -41.38 33.33 55.75
N GLY A 24 -42.64 33.44 56.15
CA GLY A 24 -43.77 32.85 55.44
C GLY A 24 -43.99 33.47 54.06
N GLN A 25 -43.14 34.44 53.68
CA GLN A 25 -43.05 35.07 52.37
C GLN A 25 -41.73 34.74 51.64
N LEU A 26 -41.00 33.67 51.99
CA LEU A 26 -39.85 33.22 51.18
C LEU A 26 -40.28 32.81 49.76
N SER A 27 -41.54 32.36 49.62
CA SER A 27 -42.22 32.18 48.33
C SER A 27 -42.35 33.45 47.51
N ASP A 28 -42.04 34.61 48.10
CA ASP A 28 -42.16 35.93 47.49
C ASP A 28 -40.77 36.57 47.33
N LEU A 29 -39.68 35.86 47.66
CA LEU A 29 -38.31 36.34 47.44
C LEU A 29 -37.94 36.14 45.97
N PRO A 30 -37.84 37.21 45.17
CA PRO A 30 -37.71 37.10 43.73
C PRO A 30 -36.26 36.77 43.34
N VAL A 31 -36.08 35.61 42.74
CA VAL A 31 -34.79 35.12 42.25
C VAL A 31 -34.85 34.96 40.74
N ALA A 32 -34.02 35.73 40.04
CA ALA A 32 -33.90 35.62 38.59
C ALA A 32 -33.05 34.41 38.21
N VAL A 33 -33.54 33.58 37.30
CA VAL A 33 -32.80 32.45 36.71
C VAL A 33 -32.66 32.69 35.22
N VAL A 34 -31.43 32.90 34.78
CA VAL A 34 -31.07 33.12 33.38
C VAL A 34 -30.49 31.82 32.83
N ASN A 35 -31.19 31.19 31.89
CA ASN A 35 -30.70 29.96 31.26
C ASN A 35 -30.18 30.22 29.85
N ASN A 36 -28.85 30.31 29.70
CA ASN A 36 -28.22 30.43 28.39
C ASN A 36 -27.87 29.08 27.78
N ASP A 37 -28.02 27.96 28.52
CA ASP A 37 -27.60 26.62 28.12
C ASP A 37 -28.30 26.15 26.83
N LYS A 38 -27.53 25.46 25.98
CA LYS A 38 -28.01 24.89 24.72
C LYS A 38 -27.98 23.38 24.80
N GLU A 39 -29.11 22.75 24.49
CA GLU A 39 -29.25 21.29 24.41
C GLU A 39 -28.11 20.66 23.57
N ALA A 40 -27.63 19.50 24.02
CA ALA A 40 -26.60 18.72 23.33
C ALA A 40 -27.12 17.31 23.04
N SER A 41 -26.89 16.77 21.84
CA SER A 41 -27.38 15.43 21.45
C SER A 41 -26.25 14.40 21.45
N TYR A 42 -26.49 13.22 22.03
CA TYR A 42 -25.53 12.10 22.03
C TYR A 42 -26.22 10.73 22.12
N ASN A 43 -25.78 9.75 21.32
CA ASN A 43 -26.39 8.41 21.20
C ASN A 43 -27.92 8.40 21.00
N GLY A 44 -28.45 9.40 20.28
CA GLY A 44 -29.89 9.56 20.05
C GLY A 44 -30.66 10.14 21.23
N ASN A 45 -30.01 10.42 22.37
CA ASN A 45 -30.60 11.05 23.54
C ASN A 45 -30.16 12.53 23.62
N THR A 46 -31.14 13.42 23.80
CA THR A 46 -30.90 14.85 24.00
C THR A 46 -30.62 15.11 25.48
N MET A 47 -29.44 15.65 25.78
CA MET A 47 -29.05 16.15 27.10
C MET A 47 -29.39 17.64 27.16
N ALA A 48 -30.28 18.01 28.08
CA ALA A 48 -30.78 19.37 28.23
C ALA A 48 -30.65 19.82 29.69
N ILE A 49 -29.43 19.77 30.23
CA ILE A 49 -29.16 19.95 31.66
C ILE A 49 -29.68 21.29 32.18
N GLY A 50 -29.43 22.39 31.46
CA GLY A 50 -29.95 23.70 31.87
C GLY A 50 -31.48 23.74 31.87
N LYS A 51 -32.12 23.05 30.93
CA LYS A 51 -33.58 22.93 30.86
C LYS A 51 -34.14 22.07 31.99
N ASP A 52 -33.48 20.98 32.33
CA ASP A 52 -33.85 20.08 33.42
C ASP A 52 -33.70 20.78 34.78
N MET A 53 -32.62 21.55 34.98
CA MET A 53 -32.45 22.39 36.17
C MET A 53 -33.54 23.47 36.26
N VAL A 54 -33.85 24.15 35.16
CA VAL A 54 -34.96 25.12 35.10
C VAL A 54 -36.29 24.46 35.45
N SER A 55 -36.56 23.25 34.94
CA SER A 55 -37.79 22.51 35.27
C SER A 55 -37.88 22.19 36.75
N ASN A 56 -36.80 21.68 37.34
CA ASN A 56 -36.74 21.37 38.78
C ASN A 56 -36.89 22.62 39.66
N LEU A 57 -36.35 23.76 39.23
CA LEU A 57 -36.51 25.04 39.93
C LEU A 57 -37.95 25.56 39.83
N LYS A 58 -38.65 25.33 38.71
CA LYS A 58 -40.09 25.68 38.57
C LYS A 58 -40.99 24.85 39.47
N GLU A 59 -40.64 23.60 39.73
CA GLU A 59 -41.40 22.72 40.61
C GLU A 59 -41.18 23.04 42.09
N ASN A 60 -40.09 23.73 42.42
CA ASN A 60 -39.74 24.13 43.77
C ASN A 60 -40.48 25.42 44.17
N LYS A 61 -41.41 25.32 45.13
CA LYS A 61 -42.20 26.45 45.63
C LYS A 61 -41.58 27.20 46.83
N THR A 62 -40.30 26.96 47.10
CA THR A 62 -39.63 27.50 48.29
C THR A 62 -39.17 28.95 48.08
N LEU A 63 -38.92 29.35 46.83
CA LEU A 63 -38.49 30.69 46.41
C LEU A 63 -39.31 31.14 45.20
N ASP A 64 -39.44 32.45 44.99
CA ASP A 64 -40.12 33.02 43.82
C ASP A 64 -39.15 33.07 42.62
N PHE A 65 -39.07 31.97 41.88
CA PHE A 65 -38.17 31.90 40.73
C PHE A 65 -38.77 32.57 39.49
N HIS A 66 -38.10 33.62 39.01
CA HIS A 66 -38.42 34.33 37.78
C HIS A 66 -37.43 33.90 36.68
N PHE A 67 -37.95 33.28 35.63
CA PHE A 67 -37.12 32.81 34.52
C PHE A 67 -37.08 33.87 33.43
N VAL A 68 -35.98 34.61 33.42
CA VAL A 68 -35.81 35.83 32.63
C VAL A 68 -34.62 35.70 31.69
N ASP A 69 -34.54 36.58 30.70
CA ASP A 69 -33.32 36.67 29.89
C ASP A 69 -32.20 37.38 30.65
N GLU A 70 -30.99 37.33 30.09
CA GLU A 70 -29.79 37.83 30.76
C GLU A 70 -29.84 39.34 31.05
N GLU A 71 -30.48 40.11 30.17
CA GLU A 71 -30.57 41.56 30.30
C GLU A 71 -31.61 41.95 31.35
N GLU A 72 -32.76 41.28 31.36
CA GLU A 72 -33.81 41.45 32.37
C GLU A 72 -33.33 41.02 33.76
N GLY A 73 -32.62 39.90 33.86
CA GLY A 73 -32.05 39.43 35.13
C GLY A 73 -31.07 40.43 35.73
N LYS A 74 -30.11 40.92 34.92
CA LYS A 74 -29.13 41.94 35.38
C LYS A 74 -29.82 43.22 35.81
N LYS A 75 -30.75 43.73 34.98
CA LYS A 75 -31.45 44.97 35.27
C LYS A 75 -32.31 44.86 36.52
N GLY A 76 -33.07 43.77 36.70
CA GLY A 76 -33.88 43.59 37.89
C GLY A 76 -33.05 43.38 39.16
N LEU A 77 -31.82 42.87 39.06
CA LEU A 77 -30.88 42.85 40.19
C LEU A 77 -30.39 44.25 40.57
N GLU A 78 -30.13 45.11 39.59
CA GLU A 78 -29.69 46.50 39.79
C GLU A 78 -30.82 47.39 40.33
N ASP A 79 -32.04 47.20 39.82
CA ASP A 79 -33.25 47.94 40.20
C ASP A 79 -33.85 47.44 41.53
N GLY A 80 -33.35 46.30 42.05
CA GLY A 80 -33.78 45.70 43.32
C GLY A 80 -35.03 44.83 43.24
N ASP A 81 -35.53 44.59 42.02
CA ASP A 81 -36.65 43.69 41.71
C ASP A 81 -36.28 42.22 41.92
N TYR A 82 -34.99 41.87 41.82
CA TYR A 82 -34.47 40.54 42.12
C TYR A 82 -33.42 40.62 43.22
N TYR A 83 -33.48 39.69 44.18
CA TYR A 83 -32.48 39.60 45.23
C TYR A 83 -31.15 39.02 44.73
N MET A 84 -31.21 38.15 43.70
CA MET A 84 -30.07 37.47 43.12
C MET A 84 -30.39 36.98 41.70
N VAL A 85 -29.35 36.89 40.86
CA VAL A 85 -29.41 36.29 39.53
C VAL A 85 -28.55 35.03 39.48
N VAL A 86 -29.12 33.93 39.01
CA VAL A 86 -28.43 32.66 38.75
C VAL A 86 -28.35 32.45 37.24
N THR A 87 -27.13 32.50 36.69
CA THR A 87 -26.90 32.31 35.24
C THR A 87 -26.36 30.92 34.94
N LEU A 88 -27.08 30.15 34.11
CA LEU A 88 -26.62 28.88 33.56
C LEU A 88 -25.86 29.15 32.25
N PRO A 89 -24.58 28.76 32.13
CA PRO A 89 -23.74 29.09 30.98
C PRO A 89 -24.17 28.33 29.71
N SER A 90 -23.87 28.92 28.55
CA SER A 90 -24.43 28.47 27.26
C SER A 90 -23.98 27.10 26.73
N ASP A 91 -22.95 26.54 27.35
CA ASP A 91 -22.31 25.31 26.94
C ASP A 91 -22.39 24.22 28.02
N LEU A 92 -23.15 24.44 29.10
CA LEU A 92 -23.31 23.51 30.22
C LEU A 92 -23.66 22.08 29.77
N SER A 93 -24.61 21.91 28.85
CA SER A 93 -24.99 20.59 28.31
C SER A 93 -23.98 20.00 27.33
N LYS A 94 -23.23 20.83 26.59
CA LYS A 94 -22.18 20.36 25.67
C LYS A 94 -20.97 19.83 26.42
N LYS A 95 -20.65 20.54 27.49
CA LYS A 95 -19.52 20.34 28.37
C LYS A 95 -19.46 18.92 28.98
N THR A 96 -20.59 18.27 29.25
CA THR A 96 -20.65 16.90 29.80
C THR A 96 -20.47 15.78 28.76
N THR A 97 -20.60 16.06 27.46
CA THR A 97 -20.42 15.08 26.39
C THR A 97 -18.95 14.91 25.95
N THR A 98 -18.04 15.68 26.54
CA THR A 98 -16.66 15.84 26.05
C THR A 98 -15.82 14.56 26.11
N LEU A 99 -15.95 13.74 27.17
CA LEU A 99 -15.24 12.43 27.26
C LEU A 99 -15.69 11.47 26.16
N SER A 100 -17.00 11.39 25.93
CA SER A 100 -17.57 10.45 24.97
C SER A 100 -17.35 10.90 23.52
N ASN A 101 -17.31 12.21 23.27
CA ASN A 101 -16.92 12.78 21.98
C ASN A 101 -15.44 12.50 21.67
N ILE A 102 -14.56 12.59 22.67
CA ILE A 102 -13.16 12.18 22.58
C ILE A 102 -13.06 10.69 22.25
N GLN A 103 -13.76 9.85 23.01
CA GLN A 103 -13.75 8.38 22.87
C GLN A 103 -14.24 7.89 21.50
N SER A 104 -15.15 8.65 20.88
CA SER A 104 -15.72 8.31 19.57
C SER A 104 -14.81 8.68 18.40
N THR A 105 -13.71 9.40 18.63
CA THR A 105 -12.76 9.73 17.55
C THR A 105 -11.89 8.52 17.18
N ALA A 106 -11.57 8.39 15.89
CA ALA A 106 -10.63 7.35 15.43
C ALA A 106 -9.23 7.53 16.07
N ALA A 107 -8.85 8.77 16.40
CA ALA A 107 -7.64 9.08 17.16
C ALA A 107 -7.62 8.39 18.52
N TYR A 108 -8.68 8.55 19.30
CA TYR A 108 -8.74 7.98 20.63
C TYR A 108 -8.78 6.45 20.59
N GLN A 109 -9.50 5.87 19.63
CA GLN A 109 -9.55 4.42 19.42
C GLN A 109 -8.19 3.82 19.01
N SER A 110 -7.29 4.63 18.46
CA SER A 110 -5.93 4.21 18.08
C SER A 110 -4.89 4.29 19.21
N LEU A 111 -5.24 4.86 20.37
CA LEU A 111 -4.37 4.96 21.55
C LEU A 111 -4.29 3.62 22.29
N THR A 112 -3.22 3.42 23.06
CA THR A 112 -3.10 2.24 23.92
C THR A 112 -4.11 2.30 25.07
N SER A 113 -4.47 1.14 25.64
CA SER A 113 -5.40 1.08 26.77
C SER A 113 -4.93 1.92 27.97
N GLU A 114 -3.62 2.03 28.18
CA GLU A 114 -3.02 2.84 29.25
C GLU A 114 -3.20 4.35 29.00
N GLN A 115 -3.04 4.79 27.75
CA GLN A 115 -3.27 6.18 27.33
C GLN A 115 -4.76 6.55 27.33
N GLN A 116 -5.63 5.63 26.92
CA GLN A 116 -7.09 5.79 27.00
C GLN A 116 -7.52 5.93 28.46
N THR A 117 -6.97 5.10 29.35
CA THR A 117 -7.24 5.13 30.79
C THR A 117 -6.79 6.46 31.40
N GLY A 118 -5.57 6.94 31.13
CA GLY A 118 -5.11 8.23 31.66
C GLY A 118 -5.95 9.44 31.21
N ILE A 119 -6.45 9.43 29.96
CA ILE A 119 -7.37 10.47 29.48
C ILE A 119 -8.75 10.31 30.13
N SER A 120 -9.25 9.07 30.26
CA SER A 120 -10.52 8.79 30.92
C SER A 120 -10.47 9.24 32.38
N ASP A 121 -9.42 8.89 33.11
CA ASP A 121 -9.23 9.23 34.52
C ASP A 121 -9.13 10.74 34.73
N SER A 122 -8.42 11.47 33.85
CA SER A 122 -8.29 12.93 33.94
C SER A 122 -9.63 13.65 33.70
N VAL A 123 -10.46 13.15 32.77
CA VAL A 123 -11.77 13.73 32.46
C VAL A 123 -12.83 13.29 33.47
N SER A 124 -12.73 12.06 33.97
CA SER A 124 -13.59 11.51 35.02
C SER A 124 -13.31 12.13 36.39
N GLN A 125 -12.06 12.45 36.75
CA GLN A 125 -11.73 13.20 37.98
C GLN A 125 -12.43 14.56 38.00
N ASN A 126 -12.37 15.30 36.88
CA ASN A 126 -13.05 16.60 36.75
C ASN A 126 -14.58 16.48 36.85
N SER A 127 -15.15 15.39 36.32
CA SER A 127 -16.57 15.07 36.46
C SER A 127 -16.94 14.65 37.89
N THR A 128 -16.01 13.98 38.60
CA THR A 128 -16.19 13.54 39.99
C THR A 128 -16.20 14.73 40.94
N ASP A 129 -15.33 15.73 40.75
CA ASP A 129 -15.34 16.98 41.52
C ASP A 129 -16.63 17.78 41.30
N SER A 130 -17.18 17.72 40.09
CA SER A 130 -18.45 18.35 39.73
C SER A 130 -19.65 17.64 40.37
N ILE A 131 -19.64 16.30 40.36
CA ILE A 131 -20.64 15.47 41.03
C ILE A 131 -20.54 15.65 42.55
N GLN A 132 -19.35 15.75 43.11
CA GLN A 132 -19.14 15.99 44.54
C GLN A 132 -19.57 17.40 44.95
N SER A 133 -19.40 18.39 44.06
CA SER A 133 -19.95 19.74 44.22
C SER A 133 -21.47 19.76 44.12
N ALA A 134 -22.06 19.04 43.16
CA ALA A 134 -23.51 18.88 43.04
C ALA A 134 -24.11 18.12 44.24
N GLN A 135 -23.43 17.09 44.74
CA GLN A 135 -23.77 16.41 45.98
C GLN A 135 -23.66 17.32 47.19
N SER A 136 -22.67 18.23 47.22
CA SER A 136 -22.55 19.25 48.27
C SER A 136 -23.69 20.26 48.21
N ILE A 137 -24.11 20.69 47.01
CA ILE A 137 -25.29 21.53 46.79
C ILE A 137 -26.56 20.81 47.25
N VAL A 138 -26.73 19.52 46.90
CA VAL A 138 -27.87 18.71 47.32
C VAL A 138 -27.89 18.50 48.84
N ALA A 139 -26.76 18.20 49.47
CA ALA A 139 -26.66 18.09 50.93
C ALA A 139 -26.97 19.41 51.63
N LEU A 140 -26.62 20.54 51.00
CA LEU A 140 -26.97 21.87 51.48
C LEU A 140 -28.45 22.21 51.29
N VAL A 141 -29.05 21.84 50.17
CA VAL A 141 -30.49 21.99 49.92
C VAL A 141 -31.28 21.13 50.91
N GLN A 142 -30.83 19.92 51.21
CA GLN A 142 -31.42 19.06 52.23
C GLN A 142 -31.24 19.64 53.65
N GLY A 143 -30.09 20.24 53.96
CA GLY A 143 -29.85 20.95 55.22
C GLY A 143 -30.69 22.23 55.36
N LEU A 144 -30.91 22.95 54.26
CA LEU A 144 -31.83 24.09 54.18
C LEU A 144 -33.27 23.64 54.39
N GLN A 145 -33.66 22.50 53.80
CA GLN A 145 -34.99 21.91 53.97
C GLN A 145 -35.28 21.51 55.43
N GLY A 146 -34.32 20.88 56.11
CA GLY A 146 -34.42 20.55 57.54
C GLY A 146 -34.34 21.76 58.48
N SER A 147 -33.64 22.82 58.06
CA SER A 147 -33.64 24.12 58.77
C SER A 147 -34.96 24.86 58.59
N LEU A 148 -35.58 24.74 57.40
CA LEU A 148 -36.89 25.32 57.05
C LEU A 148 -38.05 24.60 57.77
N GLU A 149 -37.96 23.29 57.99
CA GLU A 149 -38.88 22.56 58.89
C GLU A 149 -38.75 23.00 60.36
N ASN A 150 -37.56 23.39 60.81
CA ASN A 150 -37.35 23.97 62.16
C ASN A 150 -37.81 25.44 62.27
N LEU A 151 -37.88 26.17 61.17
CA LEU A 151 -38.27 27.59 61.11
C LEU A 151 -39.73 27.86 61.48
N GLN A 152 -40.63 26.89 61.32
CA GLN A 152 -42.03 27.01 61.76
C GLN A 152 -42.14 27.28 63.28
N ASN A 153 -41.06 27.13 64.04
CA ASN A 153 -41.09 27.19 65.50
C ASN A 153 -40.25 28.29 66.18
N GLN A 154 -39.53 29.20 65.51
CA GLN A 154 -38.90 30.37 66.18
C GLN A 154 -38.21 31.41 65.25
N SER A 155 -38.37 32.69 65.58
CA SER A 155 -37.94 33.91 64.85
C SER A 155 -36.40 34.14 64.75
N SER A 156 -35.56 33.41 65.49
CA SER A 156 -34.09 33.59 65.49
C SER A 156 -33.37 33.05 64.23
N ASN A 157 -34.09 32.41 63.32
CA ASN A 157 -33.48 31.68 62.22
C ASN A 157 -33.15 32.52 60.96
N LEU A 158 -33.60 33.80 60.83
CA LEU A 158 -33.34 34.70 59.66
C LEU A 158 -31.92 35.13 59.49
N SER A 159 -31.28 35.43 60.61
CA SER A 159 -29.85 35.63 60.62
C SER A 159 -29.11 34.34 60.26
N THR A 160 -29.60 33.17 60.67
CA THR A 160 -28.97 31.88 60.38
C THR A 160 -29.08 31.50 58.90
N LEU A 161 -30.28 31.62 58.30
CA LEU A 161 -30.49 31.35 56.87
C LEU A 161 -29.72 32.31 55.97
N LYS A 162 -29.76 33.62 56.27
CA LYS A 162 -28.97 34.62 55.55
C LYS A 162 -27.47 34.34 55.67
N ASN A 163 -26.99 33.96 56.85
CA ASN A 163 -25.58 33.60 57.04
C ASN A 163 -25.20 32.29 56.34
N GLN A 164 -26.10 31.30 56.26
CA GLN A 164 -25.89 30.08 55.50
C GLN A 164 -25.89 30.35 53.99
N ALA A 165 -26.87 31.09 53.46
CA ALA A 165 -26.92 31.49 52.06
C ALA A 165 -25.71 32.33 51.64
N ASN A 166 -25.31 33.32 52.46
CA ASN A 166 -24.12 34.15 52.22
C ASN A 166 -22.80 33.37 52.30
N GLN A 167 -22.76 32.24 52.99
CA GLN A 167 -21.59 31.34 52.98
C GLN A 167 -21.58 30.43 51.75
N VAL A 168 -22.74 30.07 51.22
CA VAL A 168 -22.89 29.03 50.19
C VAL A 168 -22.85 29.59 48.79
N LEU A 169 -23.49 30.74 48.55
CA LEU A 169 -23.50 31.37 47.24
C LEU A 169 -22.11 31.64 46.65
N PRO A 170 -21.13 32.13 47.43
CA PRO A 170 -19.75 32.27 46.95
C PRO A 170 -19.12 30.93 46.59
N ILE A 171 -19.36 29.87 47.38
CA ILE A 171 -18.80 28.53 47.16
C ILE A 171 -19.40 27.89 45.91
N THR A 172 -20.72 27.99 45.72
CA THR A 172 -21.43 27.49 44.54
C THR A 172 -20.99 28.22 43.28
N SER A 173 -20.86 29.56 43.33
CA SER A 173 -20.34 30.36 42.22
C SER A 173 -18.90 29.97 41.87
N THR A 174 -18.03 29.81 42.87
CA THR A 174 -16.64 29.36 42.68
C THR A 174 -16.57 27.95 42.07
N SER A 175 -17.45 27.04 42.51
CA SER A 175 -17.50 25.66 41.99
C SER A 175 -17.96 25.63 40.53
N LEU A 176 -18.97 26.44 40.18
CA LEU A 176 -19.47 26.55 38.81
C LEU A 176 -18.43 27.18 37.88
N ILE A 177 -17.69 28.18 38.37
CA ILE A 177 -16.53 28.76 37.67
C ILE A 177 -15.45 27.70 37.47
N GLY A 178 -15.12 26.92 38.49
CA GLY A 178 -14.15 25.83 38.42
C GLY A 178 -14.52 24.78 37.37
N LEU A 179 -15.77 24.33 37.37
CA LEU A 179 -16.31 23.43 36.34
C LEU A 179 -16.22 24.03 34.93
N SER A 180 -16.60 25.30 34.79
CA SER A 180 -16.53 25.98 33.50
C SER A 180 -15.09 26.04 32.98
N SER A 181 -14.12 26.34 33.85
CA SER A 181 -12.69 26.35 33.53
C SER A 181 -12.19 24.97 33.16
N GLY A 182 -12.52 23.93 33.94
CA GLY A 182 -12.15 22.55 33.69
C GLY A 182 -12.62 22.04 32.32
N LEU A 183 -13.84 22.37 31.91
CA LEU A 183 -14.28 22.03 30.55
C LEU A 183 -13.65 22.87 29.45
N THR A 184 -13.29 24.12 29.73
CA THR A 184 -12.56 24.94 28.76
C THR A 184 -11.16 24.35 28.53
N GLU A 185 -10.52 23.84 29.57
CA GLU A 185 -9.25 23.11 29.47
C GLU A 185 -9.40 21.81 28.66
N ILE A 186 -10.45 21.02 28.92
CA ILE A 186 -10.71 19.80 28.15
C ILE A 186 -10.99 20.15 26.69
N GLN A 187 -11.87 21.11 26.39
CA GLN A 187 -12.13 21.58 25.04
C GLN A 187 -10.83 22.03 24.35
N GLY A 188 -9.98 22.77 25.08
CA GLY A 188 -8.64 23.15 24.64
C GLY A 188 -7.78 21.94 24.29
N ALA A 189 -7.71 20.92 25.15
CA ALA A 189 -6.94 19.70 24.90
C ALA A 189 -7.46 18.89 23.68
N VAL A 190 -8.79 18.80 23.52
CA VAL A 190 -9.40 18.13 22.35
C VAL A 190 -9.05 18.85 21.06
N THR A 191 -9.30 20.16 21.02
CA THR A 191 -9.12 20.95 19.80
C THR A 191 -7.65 21.14 19.45
N SER A 192 -6.79 21.38 20.44
CA SER A 192 -5.38 21.70 20.19
C SER A 192 -4.46 20.48 20.07
N LYS A 193 -4.82 19.32 20.64
CA LYS A 193 -3.96 18.12 20.64
C LYS A 193 -4.60 16.95 19.93
N LEU A 194 -5.78 16.52 20.38
CA LEU A 194 -6.36 15.25 19.93
C LEU A 194 -6.81 15.30 18.46
N VAL A 195 -7.49 16.38 18.05
CA VAL A 195 -7.94 16.54 16.66
C VAL A 195 -6.75 16.60 15.68
N PRO A 196 -5.71 17.43 15.89
CA PRO A 196 -4.52 17.42 15.02
C PRO A 196 -3.79 16.07 15.01
N ALA A 197 -3.65 15.41 16.17
CA ALA A 197 -3.04 14.07 16.24
C ALA A 197 -3.81 13.04 15.40
N SER A 198 -5.15 13.09 15.42
CA SER A 198 -6.02 12.22 14.61
C SER A 198 -5.79 12.39 13.11
N GLN A 199 -5.64 13.63 12.67
CA GLN A 199 -5.41 13.98 11.26
C GLN A 199 -4.01 13.57 10.82
N LEU A 200 -3.01 13.72 11.69
CA LEU A 200 -1.65 13.24 11.44
C LEU A 200 -1.60 11.72 11.29
N ILE A 201 -2.30 10.98 12.16
CA ILE A 201 -2.38 9.52 12.05
C ILE A 201 -3.08 9.12 10.75
N ALA A 202 -4.22 9.74 10.41
CA ALA A 202 -4.93 9.45 9.17
C ALA A 202 -4.05 9.73 7.92
N SER A 203 -3.32 10.84 7.92
CA SER A 203 -2.36 11.19 6.86
C SER A 203 -1.22 10.17 6.79
N GLY A 204 -0.66 9.77 7.93
CA GLY A 204 0.40 8.77 8.02
C GLY A 204 -0.05 7.40 7.52
N VAL A 205 -1.25 6.95 7.88
CA VAL A 205 -1.84 5.70 7.36
C VAL A 205 -2.06 5.79 5.85
N ASN A 206 -2.57 6.90 5.33
CA ASN A 206 -2.74 7.07 3.89
C ASN A 206 -1.41 7.06 3.12
N ALA A 207 -0.38 7.72 3.67
CA ALA A 207 0.98 7.70 3.11
C ALA A 207 1.59 6.30 3.16
N TYR A 208 1.40 5.57 4.27
CA TYR A 208 1.82 4.17 4.42
C TYR A 208 1.15 3.27 3.39
N THR A 209 -0.17 3.32 3.25
CA THR A 209 -0.93 2.53 2.25
C THR A 209 -0.45 2.84 0.83
N THR A 210 -0.26 4.13 0.49
CA THR A 210 0.31 4.52 -0.80
C THR A 210 1.72 3.95 -1.00
N GLY A 211 2.54 3.90 0.05
CA GLY A 211 3.86 3.28 0.03
C GLY A 211 3.79 1.77 -0.23
N VAL A 212 2.90 1.06 0.46
CA VAL A 212 2.63 -0.37 0.26
C VAL A 212 2.17 -0.66 -1.16
N ASP A 213 1.26 0.15 -1.72
CA ASP A 213 0.80 0.01 -3.10
C ASP A 213 1.93 0.18 -4.11
N LYS A 214 2.84 1.13 -3.89
CA LYS A 214 4.04 1.31 -4.73
C LYS A 214 4.98 0.10 -4.64
N VAL A 215 5.18 -0.45 -3.44
CA VAL A 215 5.99 -1.66 -3.26
C VAL A 215 5.35 -2.85 -3.97
N SER A 216 4.04 -3.03 -3.86
CA SER A 216 3.29 -4.08 -4.56
C SER A 216 3.39 -3.98 -6.08
N GLN A 217 3.26 -2.76 -6.63
CA GLN A 217 3.47 -2.50 -8.05
C GLN A 217 4.90 -2.79 -8.49
N GLY A 218 5.90 -2.37 -7.70
CA GLY A 218 7.31 -2.65 -7.96
C GLY A 218 7.62 -4.16 -7.94
N ALA A 219 7.04 -4.91 -7.00
CA ALA A 219 7.17 -6.36 -6.91
C ALA A 219 6.54 -7.06 -8.11
N SER A 220 5.36 -6.62 -8.55
CA SER A 220 4.70 -7.14 -9.75
C SER A 220 5.54 -6.89 -11.01
N GLN A 221 6.06 -5.67 -11.19
CA GLN A 221 6.95 -5.33 -12.30
C GLN A 221 8.25 -6.15 -12.29
N LEU A 222 8.82 -6.40 -11.10
CA LEU A 222 10.01 -7.23 -10.95
C LEU A 222 9.71 -8.68 -11.36
N SER A 223 8.57 -9.22 -10.94
CA SER A 223 8.12 -10.57 -11.30
C SER A 223 7.97 -10.74 -12.83
N GLU A 224 7.29 -9.80 -13.49
CA GLU A 224 7.12 -9.80 -14.96
C GLU A 224 8.45 -9.73 -15.71
N LYS A 225 9.36 -8.86 -15.24
CA LYS A 225 10.73 -8.77 -15.79
C LYS A 225 11.51 -10.06 -15.58
N ASN A 226 11.34 -10.73 -14.43
CA ASN A 226 12.01 -11.99 -14.14
C ASN A 226 11.47 -13.14 -15.02
N ALA A 227 10.16 -13.18 -15.26
CA ALA A 227 9.55 -14.11 -16.22
C ALA A 227 10.10 -13.88 -17.64
N THR A 228 10.20 -12.61 -18.06
CA THR A 228 10.79 -12.23 -19.35
C THR A 228 12.27 -12.64 -19.44
N LEU A 229 13.04 -12.43 -18.37
CA LEU A 229 14.45 -12.83 -18.31
C LEU A 229 14.61 -14.35 -18.45
N THR A 230 13.77 -15.11 -17.75
CA THR A 230 13.75 -16.58 -17.82
C THR A 230 13.45 -17.07 -19.25
N GLN A 231 12.48 -16.45 -19.93
CA GLN A 231 12.17 -16.77 -21.32
C GLN A 231 13.34 -16.44 -22.26
N LYS A 232 13.99 -15.29 -22.08
CA LYS A 232 15.16 -14.89 -22.86
C LYS A 232 16.35 -15.81 -22.62
N SER A 233 16.57 -16.23 -21.37
CA SER A 233 17.61 -17.21 -21.01
C SER A 233 17.36 -18.55 -21.71
N SER A 234 16.12 -19.05 -21.69
CA SER A 234 15.75 -20.28 -22.40
C SER A 234 15.99 -20.18 -23.91
N ARG A 235 15.66 -19.04 -24.52
CA ARG A 235 15.94 -18.77 -25.94
C ARG A 235 17.44 -18.72 -26.24
N LEU A 236 18.24 -18.16 -25.33
CA LEU A 236 19.69 -18.12 -25.46
C LEU A 236 20.28 -19.53 -25.42
N THR A 237 19.86 -20.36 -24.46
CA THR A 237 20.29 -21.77 -24.39
C THR A 237 19.97 -22.52 -25.67
N ALA A 238 18.73 -22.42 -26.16
CA ALA A 238 18.36 -23.04 -27.44
C ALA A 238 19.18 -22.50 -28.64
N GLY A 239 19.57 -21.23 -28.60
CA GLY A 239 20.48 -20.64 -29.59
C GLY A 239 21.89 -21.22 -29.54
N VAL A 240 22.42 -21.43 -28.33
CA VAL A 240 23.72 -22.08 -28.10
C VAL A 240 23.69 -23.54 -28.57
N ASP A 241 22.63 -24.29 -28.27
CA ASP A 241 22.49 -25.69 -28.72
C ASP A 241 22.46 -25.80 -30.25
N LYS A 242 21.76 -24.86 -30.91
CA LYS A 242 21.75 -24.76 -32.38
C LYS A 242 23.13 -24.43 -32.93
N LEU A 243 23.87 -23.52 -32.30
CA LEU A 243 25.22 -23.17 -32.71
C LEU A 243 26.18 -24.35 -32.56
N GLN A 244 26.10 -25.07 -31.43
CA GLN A 244 26.90 -26.28 -31.21
C GLN A 244 26.60 -27.35 -32.26
N SER A 245 25.32 -27.60 -32.55
CA SER A 245 24.89 -28.54 -33.57
C SER A 245 25.40 -28.15 -34.97
N GLY A 246 25.26 -26.87 -35.33
CA GLY A 246 25.76 -26.34 -36.61
C GLY A 246 27.29 -26.43 -36.72
N SER A 247 28.01 -26.19 -35.62
CA SER A 247 29.47 -26.35 -35.56
C SER A 247 29.88 -27.81 -35.75
N GLY A 248 29.15 -28.76 -35.15
CA GLY A 248 29.36 -30.19 -35.37
C GLY A 248 29.16 -30.59 -36.83
N GLN A 249 28.04 -30.16 -37.43
CA GLN A 249 27.75 -30.41 -38.84
C GLN A 249 28.82 -29.83 -39.77
N LEU A 250 29.31 -28.63 -39.48
CA LEU A 250 30.39 -28.01 -40.24
C LEU A 250 31.66 -28.85 -40.16
N ALA A 251 32.06 -29.28 -38.97
CA ALA A 251 33.23 -30.13 -38.77
C ALA A 251 33.12 -31.45 -39.56
N ASP A 252 31.98 -32.14 -39.48
CA ASP A 252 31.73 -33.38 -40.22
C ASP A 252 31.82 -33.16 -41.73
N LYS A 253 31.23 -32.07 -42.24
CA LYS A 253 31.27 -31.73 -43.66
C LYS A 253 32.66 -31.34 -44.13
N SER A 254 33.44 -30.65 -43.29
CA SER A 254 34.85 -30.37 -43.57
C SER A 254 35.68 -31.65 -43.64
N SER A 255 35.46 -32.62 -42.75
CA SER A 255 36.12 -33.93 -42.81
C SER A 255 35.74 -34.70 -44.08
N GLN A 256 34.45 -34.70 -44.46
CA GLN A 256 33.98 -35.30 -45.71
C GLN A 256 34.63 -34.67 -46.94
N LEU A 257 34.75 -33.33 -46.96
CA LEU A 257 35.40 -32.60 -48.03
C LEU A 257 36.89 -32.98 -48.15
N LEU A 258 37.60 -33.09 -47.02
CA LEU A 258 39.00 -33.51 -47.00
C LEU A 258 39.16 -34.93 -47.56
N SER A 259 38.32 -35.89 -47.15
CA SER A 259 38.34 -37.25 -47.69
C SER A 259 38.04 -37.28 -49.19
N GLY A 260 37.12 -36.45 -49.66
CA GLY A 260 36.83 -36.28 -51.08
C GLY A 260 38.03 -35.73 -51.86
N ALA A 261 38.72 -34.73 -51.32
CA ALA A 261 39.93 -34.16 -51.92
C ALA A 261 41.06 -35.19 -52.02
N SER A 262 41.31 -35.98 -50.98
CA SER A 262 42.29 -37.08 -51.03
C SER A 262 41.90 -38.17 -52.02
N SER A 263 40.60 -38.46 -52.17
CA SER A 263 40.12 -39.42 -53.18
C SER A 263 40.35 -38.90 -54.60
N LEU A 264 40.12 -37.61 -54.83
CA LEU A 264 40.38 -36.95 -56.10
C LEU A 264 41.88 -36.95 -56.45
N GLU A 265 42.75 -36.64 -55.49
CA GLU A 265 44.21 -36.71 -55.64
C GLU A 265 44.66 -38.12 -56.05
N ASN A 266 44.18 -39.16 -55.36
CA ASN A 266 44.47 -40.55 -55.72
C ASN A 266 43.99 -40.91 -57.13
N GLY A 267 42.82 -40.42 -57.53
CA GLY A 267 42.29 -40.58 -58.88
C GLY A 267 43.17 -39.91 -59.94
N ALA A 268 43.62 -38.69 -59.67
CA ALA A 268 44.53 -37.95 -60.55
C ALA A 268 45.87 -38.67 -60.71
N ASN A 269 46.45 -39.20 -59.63
CA ASN A 269 47.68 -40.00 -59.69
C ASN A 269 47.50 -41.27 -60.54
N LYS A 270 46.40 -42.01 -60.37
CA LYS A 270 46.08 -43.18 -61.20
C LYS A 270 45.92 -42.82 -62.68
N LEU A 271 45.30 -41.68 -62.97
CA LEU A 271 45.15 -41.18 -64.34
C LEU A 271 46.51 -40.81 -64.95
N ALA A 272 47.38 -40.16 -64.18
CA ALA A 272 48.74 -39.84 -64.60
C ALA A 272 49.54 -41.12 -64.90
N ASP A 273 49.51 -42.12 -64.01
CA ASP A 273 50.15 -43.43 -64.22
C ASP A 273 49.64 -44.14 -65.47
N GLY A 274 48.31 -44.16 -65.67
CA GLY A 274 47.69 -44.75 -66.85
C GLY A 274 48.10 -44.05 -68.14
N SER A 275 48.17 -42.71 -68.11
CA SER A 275 48.64 -41.90 -69.23
C SER A 275 50.11 -42.18 -69.55
N GLY A 276 50.96 -42.34 -68.53
CA GLY A 276 52.36 -42.73 -68.69
C GLY A 276 52.50 -44.11 -69.36
N LYS A 277 51.76 -45.12 -68.88
CA LYS A 277 51.73 -46.46 -69.49
C LYS A 277 51.25 -46.44 -70.94
N LEU A 278 50.25 -45.62 -71.26
CA LEU A 278 49.77 -45.46 -72.63
C LEU A 278 50.85 -44.87 -73.54
N ALA A 279 51.57 -43.85 -73.06
CA ALA A 279 52.68 -43.25 -73.79
C ALA A 279 53.81 -44.27 -74.05
N GLU A 280 54.20 -45.06 -73.05
CA GLU A 280 55.18 -46.14 -73.19
C GLU A 280 54.73 -47.24 -74.17
N GLY A 281 53.43 -47.58 -74.17
CA GLY A 281 52.86 -48.50 -75.15
C GLY A 281 52.94 -47.93 -76.58
N GLY A 282 52.68 -46.63 -76.72
CA GLY A 282 52.80 -45.90 -77.99
C GLY A 282 54.24 -45.92 -78.52
N THR A 283 55.24 -45.66 -77.68
CA THR A 283 56.66 -45.72 -78.11
C THR A 283 57.07 -47.13 -78.52
N LYS A 284 56.68 -48.16 -77.77
CA LYS A 284 56.92 -49.57 -78.14
C LYS A 284 56.28 -49.94 -79.48
N LEU A 285 55.04 -49.50 -79.73
CA LEU A 285 54.36 -49.73 -81.00
C LEU A 285 55.11 -49.06 -82.15
N THR A 286 55.52 -47.80 -81.99
CA THR A 286 56.32 -47.09 -82.99
C THR A 286 57.62 -47.84 -83.32
N SER A 287 58.39 -48.25 -82.31
CA SER A 287 59.62 -49.02 -82.54
C SER A 287 59.34 -50.36 -83.24
N GLY A 288 58.28 -51.08 -82.87
CA GLY A 288 57.89 -52.32 -83.55
C GLY A 288 57.49 -52.10 -85.02
N LEU A 289 56.91 -50.95 -85.36
CA LEU A 289 56.61 -50.58 -86.75
C LEU A 289 57.89 -50.24 -87.53
N GLU A 290 58.86 -49.57 -86.91
CA GLU A 290 60.19 -49.31 -87.51
C GLU A 290 60.96 -50.62 -87.78
N ASP A 291 60.91 -51.55 -86.84
CA ASP A 291 61.49 -52.90 -86.99
C ASP A 291 60.82 -53.67 -88.14
N LEU A 292 59.48 -53.64 -88.20
CA LEU A 292 58.72 -54.26 -89.29
C LEU A 292 59.07 -53.65 -90.66
N GLN A 293 59.16 -52.33 -90.74
CA GLN A 293 59.56 -51.63 -91.96
C GLN A 293 60.96 -52.05 -92.41
N THR A 294 61.91 -52.14 -91.49
CA THR A 294 63.28 -52.61 -91.76
C THR A 294 63.27 -54.05 -92.27
N GLY A 295 62.53 -54.94 -91.60
CA GLY A 295 62.40 -56.34 -92.01
C GLY A 295 61.78 -56.51 -93.40
N LEU A 296 60.75 -55.71 -93.74
CA LEU A 296 60.16 -55.68 -95.08
C LEU A 296 61.16 -55.21 -96.14
N ALA A 297 61.98 -54.19 -95.83
CA ALA A 297 63.03 -53.73 -96.74
C ALA A 297 64.09 -54.82 -96.98
N SER A 298 64.53 -55.51 -95.91
CA SER A 298 65.45 -56.64 -96.03
C SER A 298 64.87 -57.81 -96.83
N LEU A 299 63.60 -58.16 -96.60
CA LEU A 299 62.90 -59.19 -97.37
C LEU A 299 62.82 -58.81 -98.86
N GLY A 300 62.44 -57.56 -99.15
CA GLY A 300 62.39 -57.03 -100.51
C GLY A 300 63.74 -57.13 -101.22
N GLN A 301 64.82 -56.76 -100.52
CA GLN A 301 66.19 -56.89 -101.05
C GLN A 301 66.58 -58.36 -101.28
N GLY A 302 66.25 -59.26 -100.35
CA GLY A 302 66.48 -60.70 -100.50
C GLY A 302 65.74 -61.31 -101.69
N LEU A 303 64.48 -60.94 -101.89
CA LEU A 303 63.69 -61.34 -103.06
C LEU A 303 64.27 -60.79 -104.38
N GLY A 304 64.77 -59.55 -104.36
CA GLY A 304 65.49 -58.96 -105.50
C GLY A 304 66.74 -59.77 -105.86
N ASN A 305 67.58 -60.05 -104.87
CA ASN A 305 68.79 -60.87 -105.05
C ASN A 305 68.47 -62.28 -105.58
N ALA A 306 67.44 -62.93 -105.02
CA ALA A 306 67.00 -64.26 -105.48
C ALA A 306 66.48 -64.24 -106.93
N SER A 307 65.74 -63.18 -107.32
CA SER A 307 65.29 -62.98 -108.70
C SER A 307 66.48 -62.85 -109.67
N ASP A 308 67.50 -62.08 -109.29
CA ASP A 308 68.69 -61.89 -110.12
C ASP A 308 69.55 -63.17 -110.24
N GLN A 309 69.67 -63.95 -109.16
CA GLN A 309 70.29 -65.27 -109.21
C GLN A 309 69.51 -66.25 -110.11
N LEU A 310 68.17 -66.23 -110.06
CA LEU A 310 67.35 -67.10 -110.92
C LEU A 310 67.54 -66.76 -112.41
N LYS A 311 67.63 -65.47 -112.75
CA LYS A 311 67.93 -65.03 -114.13
C LYS A 311 69.28 -65.56 -114.62
N SER A 312 70.33 -65.50 -113.79
CA SER A 312 71.67 -65.96 -114.19
C SER A 312 71.73 -67.47 -114.44
N VAL A 313 71.01 -68.26 -113.65
CA VAL A 313 70.95 -69.72 -113.84
C VAL A 313 70.18 -70.10 -115.10
N SER A 314 69.15 -69.33 -115.48
CA SER A 314 68.28 -69.64 -116.62
C SER A 314 68.86 -69.30 -118.00
N THR A 315 69.90 -68.47 -118.10
CA THR A 315 70.31 -67.89 -119.40
C THR A 315 71.58 -68.47 -120.02
N GLU A 316 72.30 -69.37 -119.35
CA GLU A 316 73.45 -70.04 -119.99
C GLU A 316 73.02 -71.33 -120.70
N SER A 317 73.37 -71.45 -121.99
CA SER A 317 73.09 -72.65 -122.82
C SER A 317 73.55 -73.95 -122.17
N LYS A 318 74.60 -73.88 -121.33
CA LYS A 318 75.17 -75.03 -120.61
C LYS A 318 74.30 -75.50 -119.44
N ASN A 319 73.57 -74.59 -118.79
CA ASN A 319 72.65 -74.95 -117.71
C ASN A 319 71.35 -75.57 -118.26
N ALA A 320 70.86 -75.08 -119.40
CA ALA A 320 69.75 -75.70 -120.12
C ALA A 320 70.09 -77.14 -120.56
N GLU A 321 71.34 -77.37 -120.98
CA GLU A 321 71.84 -78.69 -121.42
C GLU A 321 71.93 -79.71 -120.26
N ILE A 322 72.28 -79.25 -119.05
CA ILE A 322 72.29 -80.10 -117.83
C ILE A 322 70.87 -80.49 -117.41
N LEU A 323 69.90 -79.55 -117.46
CA LEU A 323 68.50 -79.83 -117.12
C LEU A 323 67.78 -80.70 -118.16
N SER A 324 68.18 -80.63 -119.43
CA SER A 324 67.59 -81.44 -120.50
C SER A 324 68.16 -82.86 -120.59
N ASN A 325 69.27 -83.15 -119.91
CA ASN A 325 69.87 -84.49 -119.97
C ASN A 325 69.12 -85.47 -119.06
N PRO A 326 68.66 -86.63 -119.58
CA PRO A 326 67.89 -87.58 -118.78
C PRO A 326 68.75 -88.20 -117.66
N LEU A 327 68.19 -88.28 -116.46
CA LEU A 327 68.82 -88.93 -115.31
C LEU A 327 69.01 -90.42 -115.59
N ASN A 328 70.26 -90.86 -115.69
CA ASN A 328 70.60 -92.28 -115.68
C ASN A 328 70.76 -92.77 -114.24
N LEU A 329 69.75 -93.48 -113.76
CA LEU A 329 69.77 -94.18 -112.46
C LEU A 329 70.40 -95.56 -112.62
N SER A 330 71.54 -95.80 -111.98
CA SER A 330 72.09 -97.15 -111.85
C SER A 330 71.50 -97.84 -110.61
N LYS A 331 70.80 -98.96 -110.83
CA LYS A 331 70.32 -99.85 -109.76
C LYS A 331 71.50 -100.66 -109.20
N SER A 332 71.84 -100.45 -107.93
CA SER A 332 72.68 -101.39 -107.18
C SER A 332 71.80 -102.53 -106.65
N ARG A 333 72.11 -103.78 -107.00
CA ARG A 333 71.54 -104.97 -106.35
C ARG A 333 72.49 -105.41 -105.23
N GLN A 334 72.01 -105.36 -104.00
CA GLN A 334 72.29 -106.36 -102.98
C GLN A 334 70.95 -106.79 -102.39
#